data_AF-G0UKI3-F1
#
_entry.id   AF-G0UKI3-F1
#
_cell.length_a   1.000
_cell.length_b   1.000
_cell.length_c   1.000
_cell.angle_alpha   90.00
_cell.angle_beta   90.00
_cell.angle_gamma   90.00
#
_symmetry.space_group_name_H-M   'P 1'
#
loop_
_entity.id
_entity.type
_entity.pdbx_description
1 polymer ?
#
loop_
_entity_poly.entity_id
_entity_poly.type
_entity_poly.pdbx_seq_one_letter_code
_entity_poly.pdbx_strand_id
1 'polypeptide(L)'
;MTTFRREDLRRVFFSDLSDKCNEDLIHELCTQFGPVANITWPTSSNLGGTQLMTFCFVDFYNAEDAKYCFEALHRSRVKLFGKELRVSHASTELHLKESGVRVSSRHAVHDIHEIGAKVIVRGVDLNVTEFELASFFGQFGNFAVPPRMIRDFDGKFRGIVILSYDDFASSDRVIEEMHQKVYRDHPISLMYAELPDGSGRLHGTPEERANAALFREEARKHEERISREQQEHERDRTRKRQQNTAWAAGIDPYARTHA
;
A
#
# COMPACT_ATOMS: atom_id res chain seq x y z
N MET A 1 -15.34 16.56 14.41
CA MET A 1 -15.50 15.40 13.51
C MET A 1 -15.69 15.94 12.11
N THR A 2 -14.62 16.06 11.33
CA THR A 2 -14.73 16.40 9.91
C THR A 2 -15.20 15.15 9.17
N THR A 3 -16.44 15.18 8.71
CA THR A 3 -17.06 14.13 7.89
C THR A 3 -16.43 14.18 6.50
N PHE A 4 -15.51 13.28 6.20
CA PHE A 4 -15.01 13.10 4.84
C PHE A 4 -16.16 12.68 3.93
N ARG A 5 -16.35 13.40 2.82
CA ARG A 5 -17.34 13.05 1.82
C ARG A 5 -16.75 11.95 0.94
N ARG A 6 -17.62 11.12 0.36
CA ARG A 6 -17.22 10.06 -0.60
C ARG A 6 -16.42 10.62 -1.79
N GLU A 7 -16.55 11.92 -2.05
CA GLU A 7 -15.83 12.71 -3.04
C GLU A 7 -14.33 12.84 -2.73
N ASP A 8 -13.92 12.81 -1.46
CA ASP A 8 -12.52 12.99 -1.05
C ASP A 8 -11.62 11.79 -1.43
N LEU A 9 -12.22 10.61 -1.67
CA LEU A 9 -11.52 9.40 -2.14
C LEU A 9 -11.14 9.45 -3.62
N ARG A 10 -11.56 10.48 -4.35
CA ARG A 10 -11.16 10.71 -5.76
C ARG A 10 -10.03 11.75 -5.86
N ARG A 11 -9.59 12.32 -4.73
CA ARG A 11 -8.66 13.45 -4.68
C ARG A 11 -7.29 13.02 -4.17
N VAL A 12 -6.26 13.34 -4.94
CA VAL A 12 -4.85 13.21 -4.53
C VAL A 12 -4.28 14.59 -4.24
N PHE A 13 -3.59 14.72 -3.12
CA PHE A 13 -2.88 15.93 -2.71
C PHE A 13 -1.40 15.81 -3.08
N PHE A 14 -0.90 16.78 -3.83
CA PHE A 14 0.50 16.91 -4.21
C PHE A 14 1.12 18.05 -3.42
N SER A 15 2.28 17.81 -2.81
CA SER A 15 3.00 18.75 -1.96
C SER A 15 4.49 18.76 -2.26
N ASP A 16 5.16 19.81 -1.80
CA ASP A 16 6.60 20.04 -2.03
C ASP A 16 6.96 20.18 -3.52
N LEU A 17 6.03 20.75 -4.29
CA LEU A 17 6.20 21.03 -5.71
C LEU A 17 7.26 22.12 -5.92
N SER A 18 8.04 21.99 -7.00
CA SER A 18 8.91 23.09 -7.43
C SER A 18 8.06 24.25 -7.92
N ASP A 19 8.60 25.46 -7.75
CA ASP A 19 8.18 26.70 -8.40
C ASP A 19 8.11 26.62 -9.93
N LYS A 20 8.84 25.68 -10.54
CA LYS A 20 8.82 25.40 -11.98
C LYS A 20 7.68 24.50 -12.43
N CYS A 21 6.96 23.86 -11.50
CA CYS A 21 5.81 23.03 -11.85
C CYS A 21 4.61 23.92 -12.19
N ASN A 22 3.91 23.58 -13.27
CA ASN A 22 2.65 24.19 -13.65
C ASN A 22 1.53 23.14 -13.69
N GLU A 23 0.31 23.60 -13.90
CA GLU A 23 -0.88 22.75 -13.98
C GLU A 23 -0.77 21.72 -15.11
N ASP A 24 -0.27 22.12 -16.29
CA ASP A 24 -0.12 21.23 -17.45
C ASP A 24 0.81 20.04 -17.16
N LEU A 25 1.94 20.27 -16.47
CA LEU A 25 2.86 19.20 -16.10
C LEU A 25 2.22 18.20 -15.12
N ILE A 26 1.46 18.70 -14.14
CA ILE A 26 0.75 17.84 -13.21
C ILE A 26 -0.37 17.07 -13.92
N HIS A 27 -1.08 17.72 -14.84
CA HIS A 27 -2.09 17.08 -15.67
C HIS A 27 -1.50 15.95 -16.53
N GLU A 28 -0.40 16.22 -17.23
CA GLU A 28 0.28 15.23 -18.08
C GLU A 28 0.78 14.03 -17.27
N LEU A 29 1.38 14.28 -16.10
CA LEU A 29 1.79 13.25 -15.16
C LEU A 29 0.61 12.41 -14.68
N CYS A 30 -0.47 13.05 -14.24
CA CYS A 30 -1.63 12.36 -13.66
C CYS A 30 -2.44 11.58 -14.70
N THR A 31 -2.47 12.04 -15.94
CA THR A 31 -3.17 11.38 -17.05
C THR A 31 -2.60 9.97 -17.34
N GLN A 32 -1.35 9.70 -16.96
CA GLN A 32 -0.76 8.36 -17.07
C GLN A 32 -1.42 7.32 -16.16
N PHE A 33 -2.06 7.76 -15.07
CA PHE A 33 -2.68 6.88 -14.07
C PHE A 33 -4.19 6.78 -14.24
N GLY A 34 -4.83 7.78 -14.84
CA GLY A 34 -6.25 7.78 -15.13
C GLY A 34 -6.78 9.14 -15.58
N PRO A 35 -8.04 9.22 -16.03
CA PRO A 35 -8.65 10.46 -16.47
C PRO A 35 -8.79 11.46 -15.30
N VAL A 36 -8.17 12.63 -15.48
CA VAL A 36 -8.22 13.74 -14.53
C VAL A 36 -9.52 14.52 -14.72
N ALA A 37 -10.26 14.72 -13.64
CA ALA A 37 -11.51 15.47 -13.62
C ALA A 37 -11.27 16.97 -13.41
N ASN A 38 -10.42 17.33 -12.45
CA ASN A 38 -10.13 18.71 -12.11
C ASN A 38 -8.77 18.84 -11.41
N ILE A 39 -8.09 19.97 -11.62
CA ILE A 39 -6.89 20.33 -10.85
C ILE A 39 -7.19 21.64 -10.13
N THR A 40 -6.99 21.65 -8.81
CA THR A 40 -7.15 22.85 -8.00
C THR A 40 -5.79 23.27 -7.46
N TRP A 41 -5.31 24.41 -7.94
CA TRP A 41 -4.03 24.98 -7.52
C TRP A 41 -4.23 26.31 -6.79
N PRO A 42 -4.04 26.34 -5.46
CA PRO A 42 -4.14 27.59 -4.71
C PRO A 42 -3.01 28.56 -5.07
N THR A 43 -3.37 29.80 -5.37
CA THR A 43 -2.42 30.90 -5.59
C THR A 43 -2.34 31.78 -4.37
N SER A 44 -1.12 32.12 -3.94
CA SER A 44 -0.89 33.17 -2.94
C SER A 44 -0.75 34.52 -3.64
N SER A 45 -1.53 35.51 -3.20
CA SER A 45 -1.42 36.89 -3.70
C SER A 45 -0.54 37.68 -2.74
N ASN A 46 0.69 38.00 -3.16
CA ASN A 46 1.60 38.90 -2.45
C ASN A 46 1.78 40.20 -3.24
N LEU A 47 2.34 41.22 -2.59
CA LEU A 47 2.55 42.59 -3.13
C LEU A 47 3.43 42.67 -4.41
N GLY A 48 3.95 41.55 -4.92
CA GLY A 48 4.84 41.45 -6.09
C GLY A 48 4.37 40.48 -7.19
N GLY A 49 3.13 39.99 -7.14
CA GLY A 49 2.56 39.10 -8.17
C GLY A 49 1.88 37.85 -7.62
N THR A 50 1.17 37.12 -8.50
CA THR A 50 0.50 35.86 -8.20
C THR A 50 1.53 34.72 -8.19
N GLN A 51 1.81 34.14 -7.02
CA GLN A 51 2.70 32.98 -6.90
C GLN A 51 1.90 31.71 -6.65
N LEU A 52 2.14 30.67 -7.45
CA LEU A 52 1.59 29.33 -7.22
C LEU A 52 2.14 28.79 -5.90
N MET A 53 1.27 28.28 -5.04
CA MET A 53 1.71 27.58 -3.83
C MET A 53 2.44 26.28 -4.21
N THR A 54 3.27 25.76 -3.33
CA THR A 54 4.06 24.53 -3.57
C THR A 54 3.23 23.24 -3.40
N PHE A 55 1.92 23.32 -3.58
CA PHE A 55 1.00 22.19 -3.46
C PHE A 55 -0.22 22.38 -4.36
N CYS A 56 -0.83 21.27 -4.78
CA CYS A 56 -2.06 21.26 -5.56
C CYS A 56 -2.91 20.02 -5.23
N PHE A 57 -4.19 20.06 -5.62
CA PHE A 57 -5.11 18.95 -5.49
C PHE A 57 -5.53 18.48 -6.88
N VAL A 58 -5.54 17.18 -7.10
CA VAL A 58 -5.95 16.57 -8.36
C VAL A 58 -7.11 15.63 -8.09
N ASP A 59 -8.24 15.90 -8.74
CA ASP A 59 -9.43 15.07 -8.69
C ASP A 59 -9.46 14.16 -9.91
N PHE A 60 -9.65 12.86 -9.68
CA PHE A 60 -9.84 11.86 -10.71
C PHE A 60 -11.32 11.56 -10.93
N TYR A 61 -11.67 11.04 -12.11
CA TYR A 61 -13.01 10.50 -12.33
C TYR A 61 -13.24 9.20 -11.55
N ASN A 62 -12.23 8.38 -11.25
CA ASN A 62 -12.45 7.18 -10.44
C ASN A 62 -11.61 7.24 -9.16
N ALA A 63 -12.17 6.73 -8.06
CA ALA A 63 -11.46 6.64 -6.79
C ALA A 63 -10.32 5.61 -6.85
N GLU A 64 -10.48 4.58 -7.68
CA GLU A 64 -9.46 3.55 -7.92
C GLU A 64 -8.23 4.15 -8.61
N ASP A 65 -8.44 5.01 -9.62
CA ASP A 65 -7.36 5.71 -10.34
C ASP A 65 -6.60 6.67 -9.41
N ALA A 66 -7.33 7.40 -8.55
CA ALA A 66 -6.72 8.26 -7.53
C ALA A 66 -5.84 7.46 -6.55
N LYS A 67 -6.34 6.32 -6.08
CA LYS A 67 -5.58 5.42 -5.20
C LYS A 67 -4.35 4.85 -5.91
N TYR A 68 -4.50 4.40 -7.15
CA TYR A 68 -3.41 3.85 -7.95
C TYR A 68 -2.31 4.91 -8.22
N CYS A 69 -2.71 6.12 -8.61
CA CYS A 69 -1.81 7.26 -8.79
C CYS A 69 -0.99 7.54 -7.51
N PHE A 70 -1.67 7.60 -6.37
CA PHE A 70 -1.03 7.79 -5.07
C PHE A 70 -0.01 6.67 -4.78
N GLU A 71 -0.40 5.39 -4.86
CA GLU A 71 0.49 4.27 -4.55
C GLU A 71 1.71 4.22 -5.48
N ALA A 72 1.51 4.44 -6.77
CA ALA A 72 2.56 4.40 -7.78
C ALA A 72 3.58 5.54 -7.58
N LEU A 73 3.10 6.78 -7.41
CA LEU A 73 3.96 7.95 -7.24
C LEU A 73 4.66 7.95 -5.87
N HIS A 74 3.97 7.48 -4.82
CA HIS A 74 4.54 7.39 -3.49
C HIS A 74 5.67 6.34 -3.41
N ARG A 75 5.52 5.18 -4.06
CA ARG A 75 6.53 4.11 -4.05
C ARG A 75 7.74 4.42 -4.94
N SER A 76 7.51 5.03 -6.09
CA SER A 76 8.55 5.29 -7.09
C SER A 76 9.46 6.50 -6.77
N ARG A 77 9.08 7.34 -5.78
CA ARG A 77 9.86 8.52 -5.37
C ARG A 77 10.23 9.43 -6.54
N VAL A 78 9.25 9.70 -7.41
CA VAL A 78 9.41 10.54 -8.59
C VAL A 78 9.97 11.90 -8.19
N LYS A 79 10.96 12.39 -8.92
CA LYS A 79 11.51 13.74 -8.73
C LYS A 79 11.10 14.63 -9.89
N LEU A 80 10.51 15.78 -9.59
CA LEU A 80 10.25 16.85 -10.55
C LEU A 80 11.25 17.98 -10.28
N PHE A 81 12.02 18.36 -11.29
CA PHE A 81 13.07 19.39 -11.18
C PHE A 81 14.07 19.15 -10.04
N GLY A 82 14.39 17.88 -9.77
CA GLY A 82 15.32 17.47 -8.72
C GLY A 82 14.72 17.43 -7.31
N LYS A 83 13.47 17.88 -7.11
CA LYS A 83 12.72 17.74 -5.85
C LYS A 83 11.85 16.50 -5.87
N GLU A 84 11.86 15.74 -4.77
CA GLU A 84 11.02 14.54 -4.61
C GLU A 84 9.56 14.95 -4.41
N LEU A 85 8.69 14.38 -5.23
CA LEU A 85 7.26 14.64 -5.22
C LEU A 85 6.63 13.97 -4.00
N ARG A 86 5.91 14.74 -3.18
CA ARG A 86 5.14 14.19 -2.05
C ARG A 86 3.66 14.14 -2.39
N VAL A 87 3.12 12.94 -2.44
CA VAL A 87 1.69 12.70 -2.64
C VAL A 87 1.03 12.18 -1.37
N SER A 88 -0.22 12.57 -1.13
CA SER A 88 -1.10 12.09 -0.06
C SER A 88 -2.50 11.80 -0.61
N HIS A 89 -3.21 10.84 -0.04
CA HIS A 89 -4.57 10.48 -0.44
C HIS A 89 -5.47 10.31 0.78
N ALA A 90 -6.76 10.62 0.68
CA ALA A 90 -7.70 10.58 1.81
C ALA A 90 -7.78 9.20 2.51
N SER A 91 -7.51 8.11 1.79
CA SER A 91 -7.43 6.76 2.37
C SER A 91 -6.34 6.64 3.45
N THR A 92 -5.23 7.38 3.33
CA THR A 92 -4.15 7.38 4.33
C THR A 92 -4.51 8.21 5.57
N GLU A 93 -5.31 9.27 5.40
CA GLU A 93 -5.73 10.11 6.53
C GLU A 93 -6.87 9.48 7.35
N LEU A 94 -7.73 8.68 6.72
CA LEU A 94 -8.74 7.86 7.40
C LEU A 94 -8.08 6.81 8.31
N HIS A 95 -7.04 6.12 7.84
CA HIS A 95 -6.24 5.20 8.67
C HIS A 95 -5.50 5.91 9.83
N LEU A 96 -5.01 7.13 9.61
CA LEU A 96 -4.33 7.91 10.65
C LEU A 96 -5.27 8.39 11.78
N LYS A 97 -6.55 8.64 11.49
CA LYS A 97 -7.52 9.14 12.47
C LYS A 97 -8.19 8.03 13.28
N GLU A 98 -8.36 6.85 12.71
CA GLU A 98 -8.90 5.68 13.44
C GLU A 98 -7.87 5.08 14.41
N SER A 99 -6.56 5.27 14.15
CA SER A 99 -5.47 4.78 15.00
C SER A 99 -5.08 5.69 16.17
N GLY A 100 -5.62 6.92 16.28
CA GLY A 100 -5.43 7.79 17.45
C GLY A 100 -3.98 8.28 17.73
N VAL A 101 -3.01 7.90 16.90
CA VAL A 101 -1.60 8.32 17.08
C VAL A 101 -1.36 9.63 16.34
N ARG A 102 -1.04 10.69 17.09
CA ARG A 102 -0.49 11.93 16.53
C ARG A 102 0.93 11.66 16.01
N VAL A 103 1.03 11.15 14.78
CA VAL A 103 2.33 10.96 14.12
C VAL A 103 2.78 12.29 13.52
N SER A 104 3.74 12.92 14.19
CA SER A 104 4.58 13.96 13.59
C SER A 104 5.11 13.46 12.25
N SER A 105 4.89 14.26 11.21
CA SER A 105 5.50 14.16 9.89
C SER A 105 6.87 13.49 9.90
N ARG A 106 6.91 12.23 9.43
CA ARG A 106 7.97 11.58 8.62
C ARG A 106 7.74 10.06 8.67
N HIS A 107 7.37 9.48 7.52
CA HIS A 107 7.23 8.03 7.26
C HIS A 107 5.95 7.36 7.81
N ALA A 108 4.87 7.39 7.04
CA ALA A 108 3.70 6.56 7.29
C ALA A 108 3.15 6.00 5.97
N VAL A 109 3.91 5.08 5.37
CA VAL A 109 3.31 3.93 4.66
C VAL A 109 3.30 2.82 5.70
N HIS A 110 2.37 2.91 6.64
CA HIS A 110 2.07 1.84 7.58
C HIS A 110 0.95 0.98 6.94
N ASP A 111 1.24 0.44 5.74
CA ASP A 111 0.45 -0.62 5.12
C ASP A 111 1.00 -1.94 5.66
N ILE A 112 0.37 -2.65 6.60
CA ILE A 112 0.60 -4.09 6.95
C ILE A 112 2.07 -4.56 7.21
N HIS A 113 3.07 -3.69 7.06
CA HIS A 113 4.50 -3.95 7.00
C HIS A 113 5.20 -3.61 8.33
N GLU A 114 4.50 -3.03 9.31
CA GLU A 114 4.91 -3.00 10.72
C GLU A 114 4.30 -4.12 11.55
N ILE A 115 4.06 -5.30 10.96
CA ILE A 115 4.04 -6.49 11.81
C ILE A 115 5.40 -6.60 12.53
N GLY A 116 6.47 -5.92 12.12
CA GLY A 116 7.75 -5.89 12.84
C GLY A 116 8.57 -7.15 12.60
N ALA A 117 8.10 -8.07 11.77
CA ALA A 117 8.82 -9.27 11.34
C ALA A 117 9.82 -8.95 10.22
N LYS A 118 10.71 -7.97 10.44
CA LYS A 118 11.74 -7.56 9.48
C LYS A 118 13.09 -8.17 9.83
N VAL A 119 13.68 -8.90 8.89
CA VAL A 119 14.97 -9.56 9.03
C VAL A 119 15.95 -8.99 8.00
N ILE A 120 17.15 -8.63 8.44
CA ILE A 120 18.25 -8.20 7.57
C ILE A 120 19.17 -9.38 7.33
N VAL A 121 19.40 -9.69 6.06
CA VAL A 121 20.39 -10.66 5.59
C VAL A 121 21.59 -9.87 5.07
N ARG A 122 22.78 -10.12 5.64
CA ARG A 122 24.06 -9.53 5.20
C ARG A 122 24.97 -10.61 4.62
N GLY A 123 25.80 -10.25 3.66
CA GLY A 123 26.78 -11.16 3.05
C GLY A 123 26.23 -11.96 1.87
N VAL A 124 25.15 -11.48 1.24
CA VAL A 124 24.56 -12.14 0.07
C VAL A 124 25.42 -11.87 -1.17
N ASP A 125 25.60 -12.88 -2.02
CA ASP A 125 26.33 -12.77 -3.29
C ASP A 125 25.76 -11.64 -4.18
N LEU A 126 26.67 -10.86 -4.76
CA LEU A 126 26.39 -9.76 -5.67
C LEU A 126 25.63 -10.18 -6.93
N ASN A 127 25.79 -11.44 -7.36
CA ASN A 127 25.19 -12.00 -8.57
C ASN A 127 23.81 -12.61 -8.34
N VAL A 128 23.31 -12.65 -7.11
CA VAL A 128 21.99 -13.27 -6.83
C VAL A 128 20.88 -12.42 -7.44
N THR A 129 19.83 -13.09 -7.93
CA THR A 129 18.61 -12.42 -8.39
C THR A 129 17.55 -12.35 -7.31
N GLU A 130 16.65 -11.36 -7.40
CA GLU A 130 15.52 -11.20 -6.47
C GLU A 130 14.61 -12.42 -6.46
N PHE A 131 14.39 -13.03 -7.63
CA PHE A 131 13.58 -14.24 -7.77
C PHE A 131 14.14 -15.43 -6.98
N GLU A 132 15.46 -15.62 -7.02
CA GLU A 132 16.11 -16.73 -6.31
C GLU A 132 16.07 -16.55 -4.80
N LEU A 133 16.24 -15.32 -4.32
CA LEU A 133 16.08 -15.00 -2.89
C LEU A 133 14.63 -15.20 -2.45
N ALA A 134 13.67 -14.72 -3.22
CA ALA A 134 12.26 -14.90 -2.90
C ALA A 134 11.86 -16.38 -2.90
N SER A 135 12.34 -17.15 -3.87
CA SER A 135 12.03 -18.58 -3.97
C SER A 135 12.68 -19.39 -2.84
N PHE A 136 13.91 -19.07 -2.45
CA PHE A 136 14.61 -19.76 -1.35
C PHE A 136 14.05 -19.36 0.02
N PHE A 137 13.99 -18.06 0.32
CA PHE A 137 13.53 -17.59 1.63
C PHE A 137 12.01 -17.73 1.82
N GLY A 138 11.25 -17.85 0.72
CA GLY A 138 9.80 -18.14 0.78
C GLY A 138 9.48 -19.52 1.35
N GLN A 139 10.45 -20.42 1.47
CA GLN A 139 10.26 -21.74 2.09
C GLN A 139 10.04 -21.64 3.62
N PHE A 140 10.56 -20.58 4.25
CA PHE A 140 10.43 -20.37 5.70
C PHE A 140 9.11 -19.73 6.11
N GLY A 141 8.46 -19.02 5.19
CA GLY A 141 7.19 -18.36 5.41
C GLY A 141 6.81 -17.44 4.26
N ASN A 142 5.57 -16.96 4.31
CA ASN A 142 5.06 -16.05 3.31
C ASN A 142 5.51 -14.61 3.61
N PHE A 143 5.79 -13.85 2.55
CA PHE A 143 6.29 -12.49 2.71
C PHE A 143 5.12 -11.51 2.82
N ALA A 144 5.20 -10.59 3.78
CA ALA A 144 4.33 -9.40 3.80
C ALA A 144 4.73 -8.42 2.69
N VAL A 145 6.05 -8.27 2.46
CA VAL A 145 6.62 -7.49 1.34
C VAL A 145 7.61 -8.36 0.58
N PRO A 146 7.62 -8.32 -0.76
CA PRO A 146 8.71 -8.88 -1.55
C PRO A 146 10.11 -8.52 -1.00
N PRO A 147 11.07 -9.45 -1.02
CA PRO A 147 12.43 -9.21 -0.53
C PRO A 147 13.08 -7.98 -1.15
N ARG A 148 13.51 -7.03 -0.31
CA ARG A 148 14.12 -5.79 -0.79
C ARG A 148 15.65 -5.89 -0.81
N MET A 149 16.24 -5.82 -2.00
CA MET A 149 17.69 -5.69 -2.18
C MET A 149 18.15 -4.25 -1.96
N ILE A 150 19.12 -4.06 -1.06
CA ILE A 150 19.72 -2.74 -0.84
C ILE A 150 20.83 -2.50 -1.87
N ARG A 151 20.61 -1.46 -2.67
CA ARG A 151 21.55 -0.97 -3.68
C ARG A 151 22.13 0.36 -3.24
N ASP A 152 23.37 0.62 -3.66
CA ASP A 152 24.04 1.89 -3.43
C ASP A 152 23.50 2.99 -4.37
N PHE A 153 23.99 4.21 -4.20
CA PHE A 153 23.64 5.36 -5.07
C PHE A 153 23.92 5.09 -6.55
N ASP A 154 24.99 4.34 -6.85
CA ASP A 154 25.35 3.90 -8.21
C ASP A 154 24.52 2.70 -8.71
N GLY A 155 23.50 2.26 -7.96
CA GLY A 155 22.63 1.15 -8.33
C GLY A 155 23.25 -0.25 -8.16
N LYS A 156 24.49 -0.34 -7.69
CA LYS A 156 25.15 -1.62 -7.40
C LYS A 156 24.59 -2.25 -6.13
N PHE A 157 24.35 -3.56 -6.15
CA PHE A 157 23.90 -4.31 -4.99
C PHE A 157 24.99 -4.34 -3.90
N ARG A 158 24.61 -4.14 -2.63
CA ARG A 158 25.55 -4.08 -1.50
C ARG A 158 25.68 -5.42 -0.73
N GLY A 159 25.03 -6.48 -1.20
CA GLY A 159 24.99 -7.76 -0.49
C GLY A 159 24.13 -7.73 0.78
N ILE A 160 23.20 -6.78 0.88
CA ILE A 160 22.27 -6.63 2.02
C ILE A 160 20.84 -6.73 1.51
N VAL A 161 20.05 -7.60 2.13
CA VAL A 161 18.66 -7.85 1.78
C VAL A 161 17.80 -7.67 3.02
N ILE A 162 16.62 -7.08 2.85
CA ILE A 162 15.62 -6.96 3.91
C ILE A 162 14.44 -7.86 3.55
N LEU A 163 14.16 -8.82 4.42
CA LEU A 163 13.01 -9.72 4.34
C LEU A 163 11.94 -9.21 5.30
N SER A 164 10.69 -9.13 4.83
CA SER A 164 9.54 -8.77 5.66
C SER A 164 8.53 -9.90 5.60
N TYR A 165 8.44 -10.69 6.67
CA TYR A 165 7.47 -11.79 6.76
C TYR A 165 6.12 -11.29 7.28
N ASP A 166 5.07 -12.02 6.94
CA ASP A 166 3.76 -11.85 7.59
C ASP A 166 3.78 -12.36 9.04
N ASP A 167 4.69 -13.29 9.33
CA ASP A 167 4.82 -14.02 10.58
C ASP A 167 6.15 -13.81 11.31
N PHE A 168 6.07 -13.48 12.61
CA PHE A 168 7.23 -13.53 13.50
C PHE A 168 7.81 -14.94 13.65
N ALA A 169 6.96 -15.98 13.63
CA ALA A 169 7.41 -17.36 13.67
C ALA A 169 8.27 -17.72 12.44
N SER A 170 7.98 -17.14 11.28
CA SER A 170 8.76 -17.33 10.05
C SER A 170 10.10 -16.58 10.13
N SER A 171 10.09 -15.36 10.69
CA SER A 171 11.31 -14.60 10.99
C SER A 171 12.23 -15.29 12.00
N ASP A 172 11.69 -15.83 13.09
CA ASP A 172 12.47 -16.56 14.11
C ASP A 172 13.10 -17.82 13.49
N ARG A 173 12.32 -18.59 12.71
CA ARG A 173 12.81 -19.79 12.00
C ARG A 173 13.95 -19.48 11.04
N VAL A 174 13.81 -18.42 10.23
CA VAL A 174 14.87 -18.09 9.26
C VAL A 174 16.15 -17.63 9.95
N ILE A 175 16.06 -16.93 11.09
CA ILE A 175 17.23 -16.50 11.85
C ILE A 175 17.90 -17.72 12.49
N GLU A 176 17.14 -18.58 13.17
CA GLU A 176 17.69 -19.77 13.81
C GLU A 176 18.34 -20.72 12.80
N GLU A 177 17.71 -20.92 11.64
CA GLU A 177 18.20 -21.88 10.67
C GLU A 177 19.30 -21.31 9.78
N MET A 178 19.29 -20.03 9.39
CA MET A 178 20.22 -19.52 8.38
C MET A 178 21.32 -18.61 8.92
N HIS A 179 21.24 -18.14 10.18
CA HIS A 179 22.26 -17.27 10.75
C HIS A 179 23.63 -17.98 10.79
N GLN A 180 24.67 -17.34 10.23
CA GLN A 180 26.04 -17.88 10.09
C GLN A 180 26.15 -19.13 9.20
N LYS A 181 25.14 -19.44 8.39
CA LYS A 181 25.25 -20.48 7.35
C LYS A 181 25.76 -19.90 6.04
N VAL A 182 26.18 -20.79 5.14
CA VAL A 182 26.63 -20.42 3.80
C VAL A 182 25.47 -20.51 2.82
N TYR A 183 25.26 -19.46 2.04
CA TYR A 183 24.34 -19.42 0.91
C TYR A 183 25.13 -19.08 -0.36
N ARG A 184 25.09 -19.98 -1.36
CA ARG A 184 25.82 -19.85 -2.63
C ARG A 184 27.28 -19.44 -2.43
N ASP A 185 27.98 -20.22 -1.62
CA ASP A 185 29.40 -20.05 -1.30
C ASP A 185 29.77 -18.80 -0.49
N HIS A 186 28.77 -18.00 -0.07
CA HIS A 186 28.97 -16.84 0.78
C HIS A 186 28.38 -17.04 2.17
N PRO A 187 29.13 -16.79 3.26
CA PRO A 187 28.58 -16.81 4.61
C PRO A 187 27.59 -15.65 4.79
N ILE A 188 26.37 -15.98 5.21
CA ILE A 188 25.32 -15.00 5.46
C ILE A 188 25.07 -14.82 6.95
N SER A 189 24.76 -13.58 7.34
CA SER A 189 24.37 -13.22 8.71
C SER A 189 22.96 -12.65 8.69
N LEU A 190 22.05 -13.30 9.42
CA LEU A 190 20.66 -12.87 9.57
C LEU A 190 20.41 -12.33 10.95
N MET A 191 19.86 -11.13 11.05
CA MET A 191 19.45 -10.54 12.33
C MET A 191 18.14 -9.80 12.14
N TYR A 192 17.38 -9.61 13.23
CA TYR A 192 16.27 -8.67 13.19
C TYR A 192 16.74 -7.28 12.75
N ALA A 193 15.91 -6.59 11.98
CA ALA A 193 16.21 -5.24 11.53
C ALA A 193 16.18 -4.27 12.72
N GLU A 194 17.01 -3.24 12.67
CA GLU A 194 16.96 -2.13 13.62
C GLU A 194 15.74 -1.26 13.33
N LEU A 195 15.11 -0.75 14.39
CA LEU A 195 14.01 0.19 14.28
C LEU A 195 14.51 1.47 13.58
N PRO A 196 13.71 2.04 12.66
CA PRO A 196 14.09 3.24 11.90
C PRO A 196 14.18 4.51 12.76
N ASP A 197 13.82 4.44 14.04
CA ASP A 197 13.86 5.52 15.02
C ASP A 197 15.31 5.89 15.44
N GLY A 198 16.32 5.15 14.97
CA GLY A 198 17.73 5.40 15.34
C GLY A 198 18.05 5.08 16.80
N SER A 199 17.10 4.49 17.53
CA SER A 199 17.26 4.04 18.91
C SER A 199 18.12 2.78 19.05
N GLY A 200 18.51 2.15 17.94
CA GLY A 200 19.29 0.90 17.93
C GLY A 200 18.53 -0.32 18.47
N ARG A 201 17.24 -0.17 18.79
CA ARG A 201 16.38 -1.28 19.20
C ARG A 201 16.16 -2.19 17.99
N LEU A 202 16.25 -3.50 18.20
CA LEU A 202 15.93 -4.48 17.18
C LEU A 202 14.42 -4.77 17.19
N HIS A 203 13.89 -5.06 16.02
CA HIS A 203 12.53 -5.59 15.87
C HIS A 203 12.39 -6.96 16.55
N GLY A 204 11.16 -7.34 16.91
CA GLY A 204 10.85 -8.65 17.49
C GLY A 204 10.58 -8.62 19.00
N THR A 205 10.34 -7.43 19.56
CA THR A 205 9.97 -7.26 20.97
C THR A 205 8.66 -7.99 21.30
N PRO A 206 8.46 -8.44 22.55
CA PRO A 206 7.22 -9.11 22.96
C PRO A 206 5.97 -8.24 22.74
N GLU A 207 6.13 -6.91 22.84
CA GLU A 207 5.06 -5.94 22.56
C GLU A 207 4.68 -5.91 21.07
N GLU A 208 5.65 -5.87 20.15
CA GLU A 208 5.40 -5.95 18.72
C GLU A 208 4.75 -7.29 18.33
N ARG A 209 5.17 -8.40 18.96
CA ARG A 209 4.58 -9.73 18.77
C ARG A 209 3.12 -9.78 19.20
N ALA A 210 2.78 -9.17 20.34
CA ALA A 210 1.40 -9.08 20.82
C ALA A 210 0.53 -8.21 19.89
N ASN A 211 1.05 -7.06 19.46
CA ASN A 211 0.35 -6.17 18.54
C ASN A 211 0.08 -6.85 17.19
N ALA A 212 1.06 -7.57 16.64
CA ALA A 212 0.87 -8.35 15.41
C ALA A 212 -0.20 -9.43 15.53
N ALA A 213 -0.28 -10.13 16.66
CA ALA A 213 -1.31 -11.13 16.89
C ALA A 213 -2.72 -10.50 16.89
N LEU A 214 -2.86 -9.33 17.53
CA LEU A 214 -4.11 -8.56 17.53
C LEU A 214 -4.51 -8.11 16.12
N PHE A 215 -3.58 -7.54 15.35
CA PHE A 215 -3.85 -7.10 13.97
C PHE A 215 -4.32 -8.24 13.07
N ARG A 216 -3.77 -9.45 13.22
CA ARG A 216 -4.24 -10.61 12.44
C ARG A 216 -5.62 -11.09 12.86
N GLU A 217 -5.91 -11.07 14.16
CA GLU A 217 -7.23 -11.46 14.64
C GLU A 217 -8.31 -10.50 14.13
N GLU A 218 -8.01 -9.20 14.10
CA GLU A 218 -8.87 -8.19 13.51
C GLU A 218 -9.02 -8.35 12.01
N ALA A 219 -7.92 -8.59 11.27
CA ALA A 219 -7.97 -8.85 9.83
C ALA A 219 -8.85 -10.06 9.49
N ARG A 220 -8.71 -11.16 10.23
CA ARG A 220 -9.56 -12.35 10.06
C ARG A 220 -11.04 -12.05 10.31
N LYS A 221 -11.36 -11.33 11.40
CA LYS A 221 -12.74 -10.92 11.70
C LYS A 221 -13.30 -9.99 10.63
N HIS A 222 -12.46 -9.13 10.06
CA HIS A 222 -12.83 -8.22 8.98
C HIS A 222 -13.14 -8.97 7.69
N GLU A 223 -12.29 -9.93 7.30
CA GLU A 223 -12.53 -10.80 6.14
C GLU A 223 -13.79 -11.65 6.31
N GLU A 224 -14.02 -12.22 7.49
CA GLU A 224 -15.25 -12.95 7.80
C GLU A 224 -16.50 -12.07 7.67
N ARG A 225 -16.43 -10.81 8.11
CA ARG A 225 -17.53 -9.84 7.96
C ARG A 225 -17.79 -9.51 6.50
N ILE A 226 -16.75 -9.23 5.72
CA ILE A 226 -16.88 -8.95 4.27
C ILE A 226 -17.46 -10.16 3.54
N SER A 227 -16.99 -11.37 3.85
CA SER A 227 -17.50 -12.61 3.24
C SER A 227 -18.98 -12.84 3.55
N ARG A 228 -19.41 -12.60 4.80
CA ARG A 228 -20.83 -12.66 5.18
C ARG A 228 -21.67 -11.63 4.44
N GLU A 229 -21.21 -10.39 4.36
CA GLU A 229 -21.90 -9.32 3.63
C GLU A 229 -22.01 -9.63 2.12
N GLN A 230 -20.95 -10.18 1.52
CA GLN A 230 -20.96 -10.61 0.12
C GLN A 230 -21.94 -11.76 -0.13
N GLN A 231 -21.96 -12.77 0.75
CA GLN A 231 -22.90 -13.89 0.65
C GLN A 231 -24.34 -13.42 0.84
N GLU A 232 -24.61 -12.53 1.79
CA GLU A 232 -25.95 -11.95 1.97
C GLU A 232 -26.38 -11.14 0.75
N HIS A 233 -25.49 -10.31 0.21
CA HIS A 233 -25.77 -9.53 -1.00
C HIS A 233 -26.02 -10.41 -2.23
N GLU A 234 -25.28 -11.51 -2.38
CA GLU A 234 -25.48 -12.49 -3.45
C GLU A 234 -26.80 -13.25 -3.28
N ARG A 235 -27.14 -13.66 -2.06
CA ARG A 235 -28.44 -14.29 -1.75
C ARG A 235 -29.59 -13.34 -2.04
N ASP A 236 -29.47 -12.07 -1.68
CA ASP A 236 -30.48 -11.05 -1.95
C ASP A 236 -30.61 -10.74 -3.46
N ARG A 237 -29.51 -10.70 -4.21
CA ARG A 237 -29.54 -10.61 -5.68
C ARG A 237 -30.27 -11.81 -6.30
N THR A 238 -29.99 -13.01 -5.80
CA THR A 238 -30.59 -14.25 -6.31
C THR A 238 -32.08 -14.29 -6.00
N ARG A 239 -32.49 -13.91 -4.78
CA ARG A 239 -33.90 -13.78 -4.37
C ARG A 239 -34.64 -12.76 -5.23
N LYS A 240 -34.06 -11.58 -5.46
CA LYS A 240 -34.64 -10.55 -6.33
C LYS A 240 -34.77 -11.02 -7.78
N ARG A 241 -33.78 -11.76 -8.31
CA ARG A 241 -33.85 -12.37 -9.66
C ARG A 241 -34.98 -13.39 -9.77
N GLN A 242 -35.13 -14.28 -8.80
CA GLN A 242 -36.23 -15.26 -8.76
C GLN A 242 -37.58 -14.57 -8.65
N GLN A 243 -37.72 -13.55 -7.80
CA GLN A 243 -38.96 -12.79 -7.67
C GLN A 243 -39.31 -12.01 -8.96
N ASN A 244 -38.30 -11.47 -9.65
CA ASN A 244 -38.47 -10.77 -10.92
C ASN A 244 -38.73 -11.72 -12.11
N THR A 245 -38.54 -13.03 -11.96
CA THR A 245 -38.88 -14.05 -12.98
C THR A 245 -40.10 -14.89 -12.59
N ALA A 246 -40.61 -14.74 -11.37
CA ALA A 246 -41.78 -15.47 -10.86
C ALA A 246 -43.08 -15.18 -11.64
N TRP A 247 -43.20 -14.01 -12.29
CA TRP A 247 -44.34 -13.71 -13.17
C TRP A 247 -44.35 -14.57 -14.45
N ALA A 248 -43.19 -15.09 -14.88
CA ALA A 248 -43.05 -15.91 -16.08
C ALA A 248 -43.24 -17.42 -15.81
N ALA A 249 -43.19 -17.86 -14.55
CA ALA A 249 -43.25 -19.28 -14.19
C ALA A 249 -44.62 -19.95 -14.39
N GLY A 250 -45.67 -19.18 -14.70
CA GLY A 250 -47.01 -19.68 -15.01
C GLY A 250 -47.49 -19.42 -16.44
N ILE A 251 -46.64 -18.87 -17.31
CA ILE A 251 -46.98 -18.56 -18.70
C ILE A 251 -46.43 -19.69 -19.57
N ASP A 252 -47.28 -20.61 -20.00
CA ASP A 252 -46.93 -21.60 -21.02
C ASP A 252 -47.04 -20.94 -22.41
N PRO A 253 -45.93 -20.67 -23.11
CA PRO A 253 -45.95 -20.03 -24.43
C PRO A 253 -46.60 -20.89 -25.52
N TYR A 254 -46.94 -22.16 -25.23
CA TYR A 254 -47.59 -23.08 -26.16
C TYR A 254 -49.04 -23.41 -25.80
N ALA A 255 -49.60 -22.81 -24.75
CA ALA A 255 -51.02 -22.95 -24.42
C ALA A 255 -51.85 -22.25 -25.49
N ARG A 256 -52.28 -23.00 -26.51
CA ARG A 256 -53.23 -22.53 -27.52
C ARG A 256 -54.54 -22.15 -26.84
N THR A 257 -54.89 -20.87 -26.93
CA THR A 257 -56.23 -20.36 -26.65
C THR A 257 -57.21 -21.01 -27.63
N HIS A 258 -57.93 -22.03 -27.18
CA HIS A 258 -59.15 -22.48 -27.85
C HIS A 258 -60.31 -21.61 -27.36
N ALA A 259 -61.02 -21.04 -28.34
CA ALA A 259 -62.22 -20.22 -28.22
C ALA A 259 -63.40 -20.96 -27.59
#